data_AF-A0A6M4IQB3-F1
#
_entry.id   AF-A0A6M4IQB3-F1
#
_cell.length_a   1.000
_cell.length_b   1.000
_cell.length_c   1.000
_cell.angle_alpha   90.00
_cell.angle_beta   90.00
_cell.angle_gamma   90.00
#
_symmetry.space_group_name_H-M   'P 1'
#
loop_
_entity.id
_entity.type
_entity.pdbx_description
1 polymer ?
#
loop_
_entity_poly.entity_id
_entity_poly.type
_entity_poly.pdbx_seq_one_letter_code
_entity_poly.pdbx_strand_id
1 'polypeptide(L)'
;MSRSLDDLDRLAFRLSRTVRTQYPHLLTQGFTLTDLEERLLPFREARREMADGGADAFERAVLRLIAGERGYLQTESGLQAACTQALASPSPSMSLVRAWATTSLTLAQQATTVGTERMATPPATDISDRSGESKPETKPCGCRFCGNRLPENRRMTFCPHCGMDLTKRQCPACSTELDVNWRFCVTCGRSADLPDIAIPIRRAS
;
A
#
# COMPACT_ATOMS: atom_id res chain seq x y z
N MET A 1 3.73 26.07 1.07
CA MET A 1 4.11 25.50 -0.26
C MET A 1 3.63 24.07 -0.30
N SER A 2 2.41 23.86 -0.79
CA SER A 2 1.81 22.53 -0.90
C SER A 2 2.60 21.75 -1.96
N ARG A 3 3.48 20.84 -1.52
CA ARG A 3 4.23 19.96 -2.42
C ARG A 3 3.21 19.16 -3.23
N SER A 4 3.19 19.36 -4.55
CA SER A 4 2.44 18.49 -5.45
C SER A 4 2.91 17.05 -5.24
N LEU A 5 1.97 16.10 -5.16
CA LEU A 5 2.28 14.67 -5.10
C LEU A 5 2.94 14.26 -6.42
N ASP A 6 4.26 14.04 -6.37
CA ASP A 6 5.06 13.63 -7.53
C ASP A 6 4.90 12.13 -7.82
N ASP A 7 5.34 11.66 -8.98
CA ASP A 7 5.26 10.25 -9.37
C ASP A 7 6.04 9.32 -8.43
N LEU A 8 7.10 9.82 -7.81
CA LEU A 8 7.82 9.12 -6.75
C LEU A 8 6.93 8.83 -5.54
N ASP A 9 6.12 9.82 -5.12
CA ASP A 9 5.21 9.65 -3.99
C ASP A 9 4.14 8.61 -4.31
N ARG A 10 3.59 8.67 -5.52
CA ARG A 10 2.57 7.72 -6.01
C ARG A 10 3.12 6.29 -6.01
N LEU A 11 4.33 6.09 -6.53
CA LEU A 11 5.02 4.80 -6.50
C LEU A 11 5.30 4.31 -5.07
N ALA A 12 5.75 5.18 -4.18
CA ALA A 12 6.02 4.82 -2.79
C ALA A 12 4.74 4.44 -2.02
N PHE A 13 3.65 5.20 -2.21
CA PHE A 13 2.34 4.87 -1.63
C PHE A 13 1.83 3.54 -2.16
N ARG A 14 1.98 3.29 -3.46
CA ARG A 14 1.62 2.00 -4.06
C ARG A 14 2.42 0.85 -3.48
N LEU A 15 3.74 0.97 -3.44
CA LEU A 15 4.63 -0.04 -2.88
C LEU A 15 4.26 -0.36 -1.43
N SER A 16 4.18 0.66 -0.58
CA SER A 16 3.86 0.49 0.85
C SER A 16 2.50 -0.16 1.06
N ARG A 17 1.52 0.16 0.22
CA ARG A 17 0.21 -0.49 0.20
C ARG A 17 0.33 -1.96 -0.18
N THR A 18 0.96 -2.29 -1.31
CA THR A 18 1.12 -3.65 -1.81
C THR A 18 1.82 -4.55 -0.80
N VAL A 19 2.91 -4.08 -0.19
CA VAL A 19 3.65 -4.83 0.82
C VAL A 19 2.77 -5.07 2.05
N ARG A 20 2.06 -4.05 2.56
CA ARG A 20 1.22 -4.19 3.75
C ARG A 20 0.00 -5.09 3.53
N THR A 21 -0.58 -5.11 2.34
CA THR A 21 -1.81 -5.87 2.06
C THR A 21 -1.54 -7.28 1.56
N GLN A 22 -0.55 -7.48 0.70
CA GLN A 22 -0.29 -8.77 0.05
C GLN A 22 0.85 -9.54 0.69
N TYR A 23 1.87 -8.85 1.20
CA TYR A 23 3.10 -9.48 1.66
C TYR A 23 3.61 -8.90 3.00
N PRO A 24 2.80 -8.99 4.08
CA PRO A 24 3.15 -8.36 5.36
C PRO A 24 4.44 -8.92 5.99
N HIS A 25 4.83 -10.14 5.63
CA HIS A 25 6.09 -10.76 6.06
C HIS A 25 7.33 -10.01 5.55
N LEU A 26 7.25 -9.38 4.37
CA LEU A 26 8.37 -8.62 3.80
C LEU A 26 8.70 -7.34 4.58
N LEU A 27 7.78 -6.88 5.46
CA LEU A 27 8.07 -5.76 6.37
C LEU A 27 9.11 -6.13 7.43
N THR A 28 9.23 -7.42 7.77
CA THR A 28 10.18 -7.92 8.77
C THR A 28 11.41 -8.54 8.12
N GLN A 29 11.22 -9.25 7.01
CA GLN A 29 12.29 -9.98 6.31
C GLN A 29 13.08 -9.11 5.32
N GLY A 30 12.50 -8.01 4.85
CA GLY A 30 13.00 -7.30 3.67
C GLY A 30 12.68 -8.07 2.37
N PHE A 31 13.03 -7.48 1.24
CA PHE A 31 12.84 -8.04 -0.10
C PHE A 31 13.97 -7.61 -1.02
N THR A 32 14.21 -8.33 -2.12
CA THR A 32 15.30 -8.00 -3.05
C THR A 32 14.87 -6.98 -4.11
N LEU A 33 15.83 -6.45 -4.86
CA LEU A 33 15.53 -5.57 -6.01
C LEU A 33 14.78 -6.34 -7.12
N THR A 34 15.09 -7.63 -7.31
CA THR A 34 14.31 -8.50 -8.21
C THR A 34 12.86 -8.65 -7.73
N ASP A 35 12.64 -8.90 -6.43
CA ASP A 35 11.28 -8.99 -5.88
C ASP A 35 10.51 -7.68 -6.04
N LEU A 36 11.20 -6.54 -5.89
CA LEU A 36 10.60 -5.22 -6.07
C LEU A 36 10.06 -5.05 -7.49
N GLU A 37 10.82 -5.38 -8.53
CA GLU A 37 10.39 -5.23 -9.92
C GLU A 37 9.35 -6.27 -10.34
N GLU A 38 9.55 -7.53 -9.98
CA GLU A 38 8.71 -8.64 -10.46
C GLU A 38 7.40 -8.78 -9.69
N ARG A 39 7.42 -8.55 -8.37
CA ARG A 39 6.28 -8.85 -7.48
C ARG A 39 5.61 -7.61 -6.92
N LEU A 40 6.37 -6.56 -6.58
CA LEU A 40 5.83 -5.42 -5.84
C LEU A 40 5.44 -4.24 -6.73
N LEU A 41 6.23 -3.96 -7.77
CA LEU A 41 6.05 -2.84 -8.70
C LEU A 41 6.07 -3.31 -10.16
N PRO A 42 5.17 -4.21 -10.58
CA PRO A 42 5.08 -4.58 -11.98
C PRO A 42 4.73 -3.35 -12.83
N PHE A 43 5.47 -3.17 -13.94
CA PHE A 43 5.48 -1.94 -14.75
C PHE A 43 4.09 -1.53 -15.22
N ARG A 44 3.29 -2.50 -15.70
CA ARG A 44 1.97 -2.24 -16.30
C ARG A 44 1.02 -1.60 -15.28
N GLU A 45 1.07 -2.05 -14.04
CA GLU A 45 0.21 -1.58 -12.98
C GLU A 45 0.76 -0.27 -12.38
N ALA A 46 2.09 -0.15 -12.25
CA ALA A 46 2.72 1.07 -11.71
C ALA A 46 2.48 2.28 -12.62
N ARG A 47 2.59 2.05 -13.93
CA ARG A 47 2.35 3.06 -14.97
C ARG A 47 0.95 3.66 -14.91
N ARG A 48 -0.07 2.93 -14.46
CA ARG A 48 -1.45 3.44 -14.39
C ARG A 48 -1.62 4.54 -13.34
N GLU A 49 -0.76 4.56 -12.32
CA GLU A 49 -0.86 5.50 -11.20
C GLU A 49 0.02 6.75 -11.38
N MET A 50 1.02 6.67 -12.27
CA MET A 50 1.92 7.77 -12.61
C MET A 50 1.26 8.81 -13.52
N ALA A 51 1.59 10.08 -13.30
CA ALA A 51 1.20 11.16 -14.19
C ALA A 51 1.96 11.07 -15.52
N ASP A 52 3.26 10.81 -15.48
CA ASP A 52 4.08 10.61 -16.67
C ASP A 52 4.19 9.10 -16.97
N GLY A 53 3.32 8.62 -17.86
CA GLY A 53 3.22 7.19 -18.21
C GLY A 53 4.39 6.65 -19.04
N GLY A 54 5.49 7.40 -19.19
CA GLY A 54 6.67 6.99 -19.94
C GLY A 54 7.47 5.89 -19.24
N ALA A 55 8.08 4.98 -20.02
CA ALA A 55 8.98 3.96 -19.46
C ALA A 55 10.18 4.60 -18.75
N ASP A 56 10.78 5.64 -19.35
CA ASP A 56 11.91 6.37 -18.76
C ASP A 56 11.53 7.14 -17.49
N ALA A 57 10.28 7.59 -17.37
CA ALA A 57 9.80 8.23 -16.15
C ALA A 57 9.66 7.22 -15.01
N PHE A 58 9.14 6.02 -15.32
CA PHE A 58 9.06 4.91 -14.38
C PHE A 58 10.44 4.47 -13.91
N GLU A 59 11.38 4.19 -14.83
CA GLU A 59 12.73 3.74 -14.45
C GLU A 59 13.45 4.77 -13.58
N ARG A 60 13.35 6.06 -13.93
CA ARG A 60 13.86 7.15 -13.08
C ARG A 60 13.22 7.17 -11.70
N ALA A 61 11.90 7.03 -11.62
CA ALA A 61 11.19 7.09 -10.34
C ALA A 61 11.53 5.89 -9.44
N VAL A 62 11.71 4.70 -10.01
CA VAL A 62 12.17 3.51 -9.28
C VAL A 62 13.62 3.68 -8.80
N LEU A 63 14.52 4.18 -9.66
CA LEU A 63 15.91 4.46 -9.26
C LEU A 63 15.98 5.49 -8.12
N ARG A 64 15.16 6.55 -8.17
CA ARG A 64 15.04 7.54 -7.10
C ARG A 64 14.53 6.92 -5.78
N LEU A 65 13.56 6.01 -5.88
CA LEU A 65 13.02 5.29 -4.73
C LEU A 65 14.09 4.44 -4.04
N ILE A 66 14.88 3.70 -4.82
CA ILE A 66 15.95 2.81 -4.34
C ILE A 66 17.15 3.60 -3.83
N ALA A 67 17.44 4.76 -4.42
CA ALA A 67 18.43 5.71 -3.93
C ALA A 67 18.10 6.25 -2.52
N GLY A 68 16.93 5.92 -1.97
CA GLY A 68 16.50 6.36 -0.65
C GLY A 68 15.95 7.78 -0.66
N GLU A 69 15.57 8.30 -1.82
CA GLU A 69 15.01 9.64 -1.91
C GLU A 69 13.74 9.73 -1.07
N ARG A 70 13.69 10.73 -0.17
CA ARG A 70 12.59 10.95 0.81
C ARG A 70 12.43 9.83 1.85
N GLY A 71 13.37 8.87 1.89
CA GLY A 71 13.46 7.86 2.94
C GLY A 71 12.34 6.82 2.93
N TYR A 72 11.74 6.51 1.77
CA TYR A 72 10.70 5.47 1.66
C TYR A 72 11.25 4.04 1.76
N LEU A 73 12.47 3.84 1.25
CA LEU A 73 13.18 2.57 1.32
C LEU A 73 14.50 2.77 2.06
N GLN A 74 14.80 1.82 2.95
CA GLN A 74 16.15 1.63 3.47
C GLN A 74 16.86 0.61 2.59
N THR A 75 17.97 1.05 2.02
CA THR A 75 18.78 0.29 1.07
C THR A 75 20.25 0.39 1.49
N GLU A 76 21.07 -0.56 1.04
CA GLU A 76 22.50 -0.54 1.31
C GLU A 76 23.18 0.67 0.65
N SER A 77 24.18 1.26 1.32
CA SER A 77 24.90 2.45 0.83
C SER A 77 25.57 2.23 -0.53
N GLY A 78 26.06 1.02 -0.82
CA GLY A 78 26.62 0.67 -2.12
C GLY A 78 25.58 0.74 -3.25
N LEU A 79 24.36 0.28 -2.99
CA LEU A 79 23.24 0.36 -3.94
C LEU A 79 22.76 1.81 -4.11
N GLN A 80 22.69 2.59 -3.03
CA GLN A 80 22.32 4.01 -3.11
C GLN A 80 23.28 4.80 -4.00
N ALA A 81 24.59 4.58 -3.83
CA ALA A 81 25.61 5.19 -4.67
C ALA A 81 25.45 4.78 -6.15
N ALA A 82 25.23 3.49 -6.41
CA ALA A 82 24.99 2.98 -7.76
C ALA A 82 23.75 3.59 -8.43
N CYS A 83 22.62 3.69 -7.70
CA CYS A 83 21.41 4.34 -8.20
C CYS A 83 21.61 5.83 -8.46
N THR A 84 22.34 6.53 -7.58
CA THR A 84 22.66 7.96 -7.75
C THR A 84 23.52 8.17 -9.01
N GLN A 85 24.51 7.30 -9.23
CA GLN A 85 25.33 7.32 -10.43
C GLN A 85 24.53 6.98 -11.70
N ALA A 86 23.59 6.04 -11.62
CA ALA A 86 22.68 5.72 -12.72
C ALA A 86 21.76 6.90 -13.07
N LEU A 87 21.27 7.64 -12.08
CA LEU A 87 20.46 8.85 -12.29
C LEU A 87 21.24 10.01 -12.92
N ALA A 88 22.56 10.05 -12.76
CA ALA A 88 23.42 11.03 -13.41
C ALA A 88 23.70 10.70 -14.89
N SER A 89 23.36 9.49 -15.35
CA SER A 89 23.51 9.08 -16.73
C SER A 89 22.40 9.68 -17.62
N PRO A 90 22.65 9.92 -18.91
CA PRO A 90 21.66 10.49 -19.82
C PRO A 90 20.47 9.56 -20.10
N SER A 91 20.64 8.25 -19.92
CA SER A 91 19.59 7.23 -20.05
C SER A 91 19.50 6.41 -18.75
N PRO A 92 18.89 6.98 -17.70
CA PRO A 92 18.78 6.32 -16.40
C PRO A 92 17.91 5.06 -16.52
N SER A 93 18.53 3.89 -16.32
CA SER A 93 17.84 2.61 -16.43
C SER A 93 18.18 1.63 -15.32
N MET A 94 17.24 0.74 -15.01
CA MET A 94 17.41 -0.32 -13.99
C MET A 94 18.47 -1.34 -14.38
N SER A 95 18.78 -1.45 -15.68
CA SER A 95 19.84 -2.33 -16.18
C SER A 95 21.22 -1.96 -15.63
N LEU A 96 21.46 -0.69 -15.28
CA LEU A 96 22.73 -0.22 -14.70
C LEU A 96 22.95 -0.71 -13.27
N VAL A 97 21.89 -1.04 -12.54
CA VAL A 97 21.94 -1.51 -11.14
C VAL A 97 21.67 -3.01 -11.00
N ARG A 98 21.63 -3.75 -12.11
CA ARG A 98 21.36 -5.19 -12.12
C ARG A 98 22.38 -6.01 -11.31
N ALA A 99 23.60 -5.53 -11.14
CA ALA A 99 24.62 -6.20 -10.32
C ALA A 99 24.21 -6.31 -8.83
N TRP A 100 23.29 -5.47 -8.37
CA TRP A 100 22.76 -5.44 -7.00
C TRP A 100 21.35 -6.03 -6.89
N ALA A 101 20.94 -6.85 -7.86
CA ALA A 101 19.60 -7.44 -7.92
C ALA A 101 19.20 -8.22 -6.65
N THR A 102 20.17 -8.86 -5.98
CA THR A 102 19.97 -9.68 -4.77
C THR A 102 20.17 -8.91 -3.47
N THR A 103 20.46 -7.62 -3.52
CA THR A 103 20.63 -6.79 -2.33
C THR A 103 19.29 -6.65 -1.60
N SER A 104 19.30 -6.84 -0.28
CA SER A 104 18.12 -6.70 0.55
C SER A 104 17.72 -5.24 0.72
N LEU A 105 16.47 -4.95 0.40
CA LEU A 105 15.77 -3.68 0.58
C LEU A 105 14.79 -3.85 1.74
N THR A 106 14.71 -2.85 2.59
CA THR A 106 13.71 -2.82 3.66
C THR A 106 12.80 -1.63 3.43
N LEU A 107 11.49 -1.86 3.53
CA LEU A 107 10.56 -0.74 3.51
C LEU A 107 10.83 0.07 4.78
N ALA A 108 11.15 1.36 4.64
CA ALA A 108 11.26 2.21 5.80
C ALA A 108 9.86 2.23 6.42
N GLN A 109 9.69 1.52 7.54
CA GLN A 109 8.53 1.75 8.38
C GLN A 109 8.59 3.24 8.64
N GLN A 110 7.61 4.01 8.16
CA GLN A 110 7.51 5.42 8.50
C GLN A 110 7.44 5.45 10.02
N ALA A 111 8.61 5.64 10.61
CA ALA A 111 8.80 5.71 12.03
C ALA A 111 8.05 6.98 12.38
N THR A 112 6.84 6.78 12.91
CA THR A 112 6.17 7.78 13.71
C THR A 112 7.08 7.95 14.92
N THR A 113 8.15 8.74 14.78
CA THR A 113 9.03 9.11 15.88
C THR A 113 8.94 10.60 16.05
N VAL A 114 7.91 10.99 16.80
CA VAL A 114 8.10 11.95 17.88
C VAL A 114 7.62 11.25 19.15
N GLY A 115 8.55 10.85 20.01
CA GLY A 115 8.29 10.56 21.43
C GLY A 115 8.05 9.09 21.81
N THR A 116 9.08 8.25 21.75
CA THR A 116 9.17 7.09 22.66
C THR A 116 9.51 7.59 24.07
N GLU A 117 8.53 7.57 24.96
CA GLU A 117 8.77 7.34 26.39
C GLU A 117 8.13 6.01 26.76
N ARG A 118 8.99 5.08 27.18
CA ARG A 118 8.64 3.78 27.71
C ARG A 118 8.17 3.96 29.15
N MET A 119 6.99 3.46 29.52
CA MET A 119 6.85 2.74 30.80
C MET A 119 5.55 1.92 30.89
N ALA A 120 5.73 0.64 31.23
CA ALA A 120 4.99 -0.19 32.18
C ALA A 120 3.44 -0.23 32.21
N THR A 121 2.95 -1.48 32.14
CA THR A 121 1.62 -2.00 32.54
C THR A 121 1.36 -1.87 34.07
N PRO A 122 0.15 -2.19 34.58
CA PRO A 122 -0.87 -1.27 35.08
C PRO A 122 -1.05 -1.31 36.62
N PRO A 123 -2.02 -0.58 37.19
CA PRO A 123 -2.97 -1.27 38.06
C PRO A 123 -4.43 -0.98 37.70
N ALA A 124 -5.24 -2.00 37.99
CA ALA A 124 -6.68 -2.02 37.85
C ALA A 124 -7.36 -1.06 38.83
N THR A 125 -8.37 -0.35 38.36
CA THR A 125 -9.43 0.17 39.21
C THR A 125 -10.77 -0.17 38.59
N ASP A 126 -11.45 -1.06 39.30
CA ASP A 126 -12.84 -1.46 39.16
C ASP A 126 -13.74 -0.25 39.44
N ILE A 127 -14.59 0.12 38.48
CA ILE A 127 -15.87 0.77 38.80
C ILE A 127 -16.91 0.21 37.84
N SER A 128 -17.70 -0.72 38.38
CA SER A 128 -18.95 -1.20 37.82
C SER A 128 -20.07 -0.15 37.91
N ASP A 129 -21.02 -0.31 36.99
CA ASP A 129 -22.44 0.04 37.09
C ASP A 129 -22.91 1.41 36.56
N ARG A 130 -23.46 1.39 35.33
CA ARG A 130 -24.91 1.60 35.11
C ARG A 130 -25.37 1.18 33.70
N SER A 131 -26.16 0.12 33.68
CA SER A 131 -27.15 -0.21 32.62
C SER A 131 -28.12 0.96 32.41
N GLY A 132 -28.68 1.25 31.23
CA GLY A 132 -28.60 0.61 29.93
C GLY A 132 -29.48 1.36 28.92
N GLU A 133 -29.50 0.93 27.66
CA GLU A 133 -30.72 0.62 26.88
C GLU A 133 -30.32 0.03 25.52
N SER A 134 -31.15 -0.89 24.99
CA SER A 134 -30.76 -1.90 23.99
C SER A 134 -31.17 -1.61 22.53
N LYS A 135 -30.26 -1.97 21.59
CA LYS A 135 -30.46 -2.58 20.23
C LYS A 135 -30.81 -1.66 19.00
N PRO A 136 -30.38 -1.97 17.74
CA PRO A 136 -29.49 -3.03 17.23
C PRO A 136 -28.17 -2.55 16.57
N GLU A 137 -27.11 -3.31 16.81
CA GLU A 137 -26.10 -3.79 15.84
C GLU A 137 -25.87 -3.01 14.53
N THR A 138 -25.13 -1.89 14.58
CA THR A 138 -24.37 -1.41 13.42
C THR A 138 -22.91 -1.81 13.56
N LYS A 139 -22.48 -2.74 12.70
CA LYS A 139 -21.06 -3.11 12.52
C LYS A 139 -20.19 -1.84 12.55
N PRO A 140 -19.08 -1.81 13.30
CA PRO A 140 -18.18 -0.67 13.26
C PRO A 140 -17.57 -0.60 11.85
N CYS A 141 -18.06 0.36 11.06
CA CYS A 141 -17.58 0.59 9.70
C CYS A 141 -16.22 1.28 9.78
N GLY A 142 -15.17 0.48 9.98
CA GLY A 142 -13.80 0.92 9.75
C GLY A 142 -13.56 1.24 8.28
N CYS A 143 -12.58 2.08 8.00
CA CYS A 143 -12.14 2.36 6.64
C CYS A 143 -11.70 1.05 5.99
N ARG A 144 -12.21 0.72 4.81
CA ARG A 144 -11.86 -0.51 4.07
C ARG A 144 -10.39 -0.57 3.66
N PHE A 145 -9.68 0.56 3.78
CA PHE A 145 -8.30 0.71 3.35
C PHE A 145 -7.31 0.87 4.50
N CYS A 146 -7.63 1.68 5.52
CA CYS A 146 -6.73 1.92 6.66
C CYS A 146 -7.23 1.33 7.98
N GLY A 147 -8.40 0.69 8.01
CA GLY A 147 -8.97 0.07 9.20
C GLY A 147 -9.47 1.04 10.28
N ASN A 148 -9.15 2.34 10.18
CA ASN A 148 -9.53 3.32 11.18
C ASN A 148 -11.05 3.52 11.23
N ARG A 149 -11.56 3.71 12.44
CA ARG A 149 -12.99 3.87 12.69
C ARG A 149 -13.48 5.14 12.01
N LEU A 150 -14.46 5.01 11.10
CA LEU A 150 -15.11 6.18 10.52
C LEU A 150 -16.17 6.71 11.49
N PRO A 151 -16.37 8.04 11.59
CA PRO A 151 -17.51 8.59 12.30
C PRO A 151 -18.82 8.05 11.71
N GLU A 152 -19.63 7.45 12.60
CA GLU A 152 -20.79 6.63 12.24
C GLU A 152 -21.98 7.45 11.70
N ASN A 153 -22.02 8.76 12.01
CA ASN A 153 -23.17 9.61 11.72
C ASN A 153 -23.05 10.42 10.41
N ARG A 154 -22.13 10.04 9.49
CA ARG A 154 -21.99 10.75 8.20
C ARG A 154 -21.51 9.82 7.08
N ARG A 155 -22.16 9.88 5.91
CA ARG A 155 -21.64 9.28 4.67
C ARG A 155 -20.43 10.09 4.21
N MET A 156 -19.25 9.50 4.26
CA MET A 156 -18.02 10.15 3.79
C MET A 156 -17.60 9.59 2.44
N THR A 157 -17.41 10.49 1.46
CA THR A 157 -16.85 10.15 0.15
C THR A 157 -15.35 9.86 0.27
N PHE A 158 -14.63 10.57 1.14
CA PHE A 158 -13.20 10.39 1.36
C PHE A 158 -12.90 10.09 2.82
N CYS A 159 -11.96 9.21 3.10
CA CYS A 159 -11.52 8.90 4.46
C CYS A 159 -10.64 10.04 5.02
N PRO A 160 -10.95 10.64 6.18
CA PRO A 160 -10.15 11.72 6.76
C PRO A 160 -8.78 11.26 7.29
N HIS A 161 -8.59 9.95 7.49
CA HIS A 161 -7.35 9.41 8.05
C HIS A 161 -6.37 8.91 6.98
N CYS A 162 -6.85 8.46 5.82
CA CYS A 162 -5.99 7.98 4.72
C CYS A 162 -6.21 8.67 3.37
N GLY A 163 -7.15 9.61 3.26
CA GLY A 163 -7.45 10.36 2.04
C GLY A 163 -8.12 9.57 0.91
N MET A 164 -8.38 8.26 1.09
CA MET A 164 -8.93 7.43 0.02
C MET A 164 -10.42 7.64 -0.21
N ASP A 165 -10.81 7.56 -1.48
CA ASP A 165 -12.20 7.58 -1.93
C ASP A 165 -12.90 6.27 -1.54
N LEU A 166 -13.92 6.38 -0.69
CA LEU A 166 -14.71 5.29 -0.14
C LEU A 166 -15.87 4.90 -1.05
N THR A 167 -16.14 5.68 -2.10
CA THR A 167 -17.16 5.36 -3.10
C THR A 167 -16.70 4.30 -4.11
N LYS A 168 -15.38 4.09 -4.20
CA LYS A 168 -14.76 3.04 -5.01
C LYS A 168 -14.27 1.89 -4.14
N ARG A 169 -14.28 0.69 -4.68
CA ARG A 169 -13.66 -0.49 -4.05
C ARG A 169 -12.55 -1.03 -4.95
N GLN A 170 -11.61 -1.77 -4.37
CA GLN A 170 -10.60 -2.48 -5.16
C GLN A 170 -10.94 -3.95 -5.28
N CYS A 171 -10.62 -4.53 -6.45
CA CYS A 171 -10.73 -5.97 -6.62
C CYS A 171 -9.80 -6.69 -5.62
N PRO A 172 -10.28 -7.68 -4.85
CA PRO A 172 -9.42 -8.43 -3.93
C PRO A 172 -8.34 -9.28 -4.64
N ALA A 173 -8.48 -9.55 -5.95
CA ALA A 173 -7.49 -10.35 -6.70
C ALA A 173 -6.50 -9.52 -7.51
N CYS A 174 -6.97 -8.49 -8.22
CA CYS A 174 -6.11 -7.72 -9.13
C CYS A 174 -6.03 -6.23 -8.79
N SER A 175 -6.61 -5.80 -7.66
CA SER A 175 -6.57 -4.42 -7.14
C SER A 175 -7.10 -3.32 -8.07
N THR A 176 -7.69 -3.66 -9.21
CA THR A 176 -8.37 -2.72 -10.11
C THR A 176 -9.46 -1.96 -9.36
N GLU A 177 -9.53 -0.65 -9.60
CA GLU A 177 -10.64 0.17 -9.12
C GLU A 177 -11.94 -0.28 -9.76
N LEU A 178 -12.91 -0.57 -8.90
CA LEU A 178 -14.22 -1.05 -9.23
C LEU A 178 -15.25 -0.16 -8.55
N ASP A 179 -16.30 0.13 -9.30
CA ASP A 179 -17.49 0.68 -8.71
C ASP A 179 -18.09 -0.31 -7.69
N VAL A 180 -18.67 0.22 -6.63
CA VAL A 180 -19.32 -0.61 -5.58
C VAL A 180 -20.50 -1.40 -6.12
N ASN A 181 -21.11 -0.92 -7.21
CA ASN A 181 -22.25 -1.56 -7.85
C ASN A 181 -21.88 -2.69 -8.82
N TRP A 182 -20.59 -2.89 -9.13
CA TRP A 182 -20.20 -3.96 -10.05
C TRP A 182 -20.21 -5.33 -9.34
N ARG A 183 -20.48 -6.43 -10.04
CA ARG A 183 -20.38 -7.78 -9.43
C ARG A 183 -19.05 -8.47 -9.70
N PHE A 184 -18.41 -8.14 -10.82
CA PHE A 184 -17.19 -8.77 -11.29
C PHE A 184 -16.15 -7.73 -11.70
N CYS A 185 -14.88 -8.09 -11.54
CA CYS A 185 -13.79 -7.26 -12.01
C CYS A 185 -13.67 -7.29 -13.53
N VAL A 186 -13.61 -6.12 -14.18
CA VAL A 186 -13.39 -6.02 -15.64
C VAL A 186 -11.98 -6.45 -16.08
N THR A 187 -11.00 -6.46 -15.18
CA THR A 187 -9.61 -6.82 -15.50
C THR A 187 -9.33 -8.30 -15.25
N CYS A 188 -9.83 -8.87 -14.15
CA CYS A 188 -9.51 -10.26 -13.78
C CYS A 188 -10.73 -11.19 -13.67
N GLY A 189 -11.94 -10.72 -14.00
CA GLY A 189 -13.17 -11.51 -14.03
C GLY A 189 -13.69 -11.98 -12.66
N ARG A 190 -12.93 -11.78 -11.58
CA ARG A 190 -13.27 -12.30 -10.25
C ARG A 190 -14.41 -11.52 -9.60
N SER A 191 -15.27 -12.23 -8.86
CA SER A 191 -16.35 -11.61 -8.11
C SER A 191 -15.80 -10.66 -7.05
N ALA A 192 -16.49 -9.54 -6.89
CA ALA A 192 -16.03 -8.46 -6.04
C ALA A 192 -16.83 -8.34 -4.72
N ASP A 193 -17.78 -9.26 -4.54
CA ASP A 193 -18.34 -9.64 -3.26
C ASP A 193 -17.78 -11.03 -2.92
N LEU A 194 -17.09 -11.17 -1.78
CA LEU A 194 -17.09 -12.35 -0.89
C LEU A 194 -15.97 -12.21 0.16
N PRO A 195 -16.30 -12.20 1.47
CA PRO A 195 -15.68 -13.12 2.41
C PRO A 195 -16.24 -14.53 2.19
N ASP A 196 -15.40 -15.55 2.30
CA ASP A 196 -15.67 -16.97 2.01
C ASP A 196 -17.09 -17.47 2.32
N ILE A 197 -17.85 -17.79 1.26
CA ILE A 197 -18.88 -18.83 1.30
C ILE A 197 -18.76 -19.59 -0.03
N ALA A 198 -18.31 -20.84 0.06
CA ALA A 198 -18.28 -21.77 -1.05
C ALA A 198 -19.69 -21.92 -1.66
N ILE A 199 -19.86 -21.47 -2.91
CA ILE A 199 -21.05 -21.75 -3.70
C ILE A 199 -20.78 -23.06 -4.46
N PRO A 200 -21.50 -24.16 -4.19
CA PRO A 200 -21.33 -25.38 -4.96
C PRO A 200 -21.87 -25.14 -6.38
N ILE A 201 -21.00 -25.35 -7.36
CA ILE A 201 -21.32 -25.27 -8.78
C ILE A 201 -22.27 -26.42 -9.10
N ARG A 202 -23.57 -26.14 -9.28
CA ARG A 202 -24.48 -27.10 -9.92
C ARG A 202 -24.10 -27.22 -11.40
N ARG A 203 -23.56 -28.38 -11.78
CA ARG A 203 -23.46 -28.80 -13.18
C ARG A 203 -24.88 -29.08 -13.68
N ALA A 204 -25.33 -28.33 -14.68
CA ALA A 204 -26.50 -28.69 -15.47
C ALA A 204 -26.12 -29.84 -16.40
N SER A 205 -26.93 -30.90 -16.37
CA SER A 205 -26.95 -32.01 -17.33
C SER A 205 -27.49 -31.58 -18.68
#